data_AF-A0A1Q5CLS8-F1
#
_entry.id   AF-A0A1Q5CLS8-F1
#
_cell.length_a   1.000
_cell.length_b   1.000
_cell.length_c   1.000
_cell.angle_alpha   90.00
_cell.angle_beta   90.00
_cell.angle_gamma   90.00
#
_symmetry.space_group_name_H-M   'P 1'
#
loop_
_entity.id
_entity.type
_entity.pdbx_description
1 polymer ?
#
loop_
_entity_poly.entity_id
_entity_poly.type
_entity_poly.pdbx_seq_one_letter_code
_entity_poly.pdbx_strand_id
1 'polypeptide(L)' 'MTTPYRPGPPPVGPRPGPPPGARPAPAPVEDVGDARHPAVDAAVHAMINAEALSPADQIAQYEAAYETLRETLASIDQA' A
#
# COMPACT_ATOMS: atom_id res chain seq x y z
N MET A 1 -19.06 45.30 -1.40
CA MET A 1 -19.26 43.98 -0.78
C MET A 1 -18.07 43.71 0.13
N THR A 2 -18.30 43.60 1.44
CA THR A 2 -17.26 43.46 2.47
C THR A 2 -16.82 42.00 2.59
N THR A 3 -15.51 41.72 2.60
CA THR A 3 -14.96 40.37 2.82
C THR A 3 -14.75 40.12 4.31
N PRO A 4 -15.10 38.95 4.86
CA PRO A 4 -14.84 38.67 6.27
C PRO A 4 -13.34 38.43 6.48
N TYR A 5 -12.77 39.20 7.41
CA TYR A 5 -11.42 39.00 7.94
C TYR A 5 -11.39 37.65 8.67
N ARG A 6 -10.64 36.67 8.14
CA ARG A 6 -10.39 35.38 8.79
C ARG A 6 -9.05 35.47 9.54
N PRO A 7 -9.03 35.43 10.88
CA PRO A 7 -7.78 35.36 11.64
C PRO A 7 -6.99 34.09 11.25
N GLY A 8 -5.70 34.26 10.97
CA GLY A 8 -4.80 33.16 10.65
C GLY A 8 -4.54 32.24 11.85
N PRO A 9 -4.09 30.99 11.62
CA PRO A 9 -3.75 30.07 12.69
C PRO A 9 -2.56 30.61 13.52
N PRO A 10 -2.49 30.31 14.82
CA PRO A 10 -1.40 30.75 15.68
C PRO A 10 -0.05 30.18 15.20
N PRO A 11 1.07 30.91 15.39
CA PRO A 11 2.38 30.41 15.02
C PRO A 11 2.69 29.15 15.82
N VAL A 12 2.89 28.04 15.10
CA VAL A 12 3.43 26.80 15.66
C VAL A 12 4.88 27.07 16.08
N GLY A 13 5.10 27.18 17.38
CA GLY A 13 6.46 27.22 17.94
C GLY A 13 7.27 25.97 17.56
N PRO A 14 8.60 25.99 17.68
CA PRO A 14 9.45 24.89 17.28
C PRO A 14 9.13 23.64 18.12
N ARG A 15 8.38 22.70 17.57
CA ARG A 15 8.28 21.35 18.10
C ARG A 15 9.64 20.68 17.90
N PRO A 16 10.28 20.16 18.96
CA PRO A 16 11.45 19.30 18.81
C PRO A 16 11.12 18.16 17.85
N GLY A 17 11.94 18.01 16.81
CA GLY A 17 11.76 16.94 15.82
C GLY A 17 11.96 15.57 16.47
N PRO A 18 11.31 14.52 15.92
CA PRO A 18 11.54 13.15 16.38
C PRO A 18 13.03 12.79 16.23
N PRO A 19 13.60 11.99 17.15
CA PRO A 19 15.00 11.61 17.11
C PRO A 19 15.32 10.88 15.79
N PRO A 20 16.49 11.12 15.15
CA PRO A 20 16.91 10.38 13.98
C PRO A 20 17.08 8.91 14.37
N GLY A 21 16.17 8.05 13.94
CA GLY A 21 16.17 6.62 14.27
C GLY A 21 14.82 6.05 14.67
N ALA A 22 13.83 6.89 15.00
CA ALA A 22 12.46 6.45 15.22
C ALA A 22 11.72 6.27 13.88
N ARG A 23 12.19 5.35 13.02
CA ARG A 23 11.26 4.73 12.07
C ARG A 23 10.38 3.80 12.90
N PRO A 24 9.05 3.94 12.85
CA PRO A 24 8.17 2.92 13.37
C PRO A 24 8.61 1.59 12.76
N ALA A 25 8.88 0.59 13.61
CA ALA A 25 8.95 -0.77 13.11
C ALA A 25 7.66 -1.06 12.33
N PRO A 26 7.71 -1.80 11.20
CA PRO A 26 6.49 -2.25 10.57
C PRO A 26 5.64 -2.92 11.65
N ALA A 27 4.38 -2.49 11.78
CA ALA A 27 3.46 -3.09 12.73
C ALA A 27 3.46 -4.62 12.50
N PRO A 28 3.31 -5.44 13.56
CA PRO A 28 3.10 -6.86 13.36
C PRO A 28 1.93 -6.98 12.39
N VAL A 29 2.16 -7.59 11.23
CA VAL A 29 1.07 -7.96 10.34
C VAL A 29 0.22 -8.91 11.16
N GLU A 30 -0.90 -8.43 11.70
CA GLU A 30 -1.88 -9.29 12.34
C GLU A 30 -2.10 -10.45 11.38
N ASP A 31 -1.91 -11.67 11.86
CA ASP A 31 -2.08 -12.85 11.05
C ASP A 31 -3.55 -12.89 10.64
N VAL A 32 -3.82 -12.36 9.44
CA VAL A 32 -5.08 -12.50 8.74
C VAL A 32 -5.14 -13.96 8.27
N GLY A 33 -5.07 -14.89 9.23
CA GLY A 33 -4.90 -16.33 9.01
C GLY A 33 -6.12 -16.98 8.35
N ASP A 34 -7.22 -16.23 8.21
CA ASP A 34 -8.46 -16.68 7.57
C ASP A 34 -8.86 -15.85 6.33
N ALA A 35 -8.26 -14.67 6.11
CA ALA A 35 -8.62 -13.78 4.99
C ALA A 35 -7.48 -13.56 3.97
N ARG A 36 -6.32 -14.22 4.14
CA ARG A 36 -5.25 -14.25 3.13
C ARG A 36 -5.52 -15.36 2.14
N HIS A 37 -5.72 -14.99 0.88
CA HIS A 37 -5.90 -15.94 -0.20
C HIS A 37 -4.52 -16.31 -0.77
N PRO A 38 -4.13 -17.60 -0.82
CA PRO A 38 -2.78 -18.01 -1.19
C PRO A 38 -2.37 -17.55 -2.60
N ALA A 39 -3.33 -17.45 -3.53
CA ALA A 39 -3.09 -16.92 -4.87
C ALA A 39 -2.79 -15.40 -4.86
N VAL A 40 -3.42 -14.65 -3.94
CA VAL A 40 -3.17 -13.21 -3.77
C VAL A 40 -1.79 -12.99 -3.17
N ASP A 41 -1.41 -13.78 -2.17
CA ASP A 41 -0.07 -13.70 -1.57
C ASP A 41 1.04 -14.02 -2.58
N ALA A 42 0.84 -15.05 -3.41
CA ALA A 42 1.76 -15.39 -4.48
C ALA A 42 1.90 -14.25 -5.50
N ALA A 43 0.79 -13.62 -5.89
CA ALA A 43 0.80 -12.47 -6.80
C ALA A 43 1.53 -11.27 -6.21
N VAL A 44 1.28 -10.91 -4.94
CA VAL A 44 1.99 -9.82 -4.25
C VAL A 44 3.48 -10.10 -4.17
N HIS A 45 3.87 -11.33 -3.82
CA HIS A 45 5.27 -11.71 -3.75
C HIS A 45 5.94 -11.67 -5.14
N ALA A 46 5.25 -12.09 -6.19
CA ALA A 46 5.74 -11.96 -7.56
C ALA A 46 5.97 -10.49 -7.96
N MET A 47 5.06 -9.59 -7.59
CA MET A 47 5.21 -8.15 -7.85
C MET A 47 6.40 -7.53 -7.11
N ILE A 48 6.65 -7.92 -5.85
CA ILE A 48 7.84 -7.49 -5.09
C ILE A 48 9.12 -7.93 -5.80
N ASN A 49 9.17 -9.17 -6.29
CA ASN A 49 10.32 -9.68 -7.03
C ASN A 49 10.47 -9.00 -8.41
N ALA A 50 9.37 -8.53 -9.00
CA ALA A 50 9.36 -7.88 -10.29
C ALA A 50 10.04 -6.50 -10.28
N GLU A 51 10.10 -5.80 -9.14
CA GLU A 51 10.74 -4.48 -9.04
C GLU A 51 12.21 -4.47 -9.51
N ALA A 52 12.90 -5.61 -9.38
CA ALA A 52 14.29 -5.77 -9.83
C ALA A 52 14.42 -6.09 -11.33
N LEU A 53 13.31 -6.35 -12.04
CA LEU A 53 13.30 -6.74 -13.45
C LEU A 53 13.37 -5.54 -14.39
N SER A 54 13.60 -5.81 -15.68
CA SER A 54 13.50 -4.78 -16.71
C SER A 54 12.07 -4.25 -16.82
N PRO A 55 11.84 -3.00 -17.29
CA PRO A 55 10.48 -2.47 -17.43
C PRO A 55 9.56 -3.31 -18.32
N ALA A 56 10.10 -4.00 -19.33
CA ALA A 56 9.32 -4.89 -20.18
C ALA A 56 8.84 -6.13 -19.41
N ASP A 57 9.71 -6.70 -18.58
CA ASP A 57 9.39 -7.87 -17.75
C ASP A 57 8.48 -7.50 -16.58
N GLN A 58 8.61 -6.29 -16.03
CA GLN A 58 7.69 -5.76 -15.03
C GLN A 58 6.25 -5.73 -15.54
N ILE A 59 6.03 -5.27 -16.77
CA ILE A 59 4.69 -5.22 -17.39
C ILE A 59 4.10 -6.63 -17.48
N ALA A 60 4.87 -7.61 -17.94
CA ALA A 60 4.43 -9.00 -18.01
C ALA A 60 4.03 -9.56 -16.62
N GLN A 61 4.77 -9.20 -15.57
CA GLN A 61 4.43 -9.60 -14.19
C GLN A 61 3.17 -8.91 -13.66
N TYR A 62 2.98 -7.62 -13.96
CA TYR A 62 1.75 -6.90 -13.60
C TYR A 62 0.51 -7.53 -14.26
N GLU A 63 0.59 -7.90 -15.53
CA GLU A 63 -0.51 -8.54 -16.26
C GLU A 63 -0.85 -9.92 -15.68
N ALA A 64 0.16 -10.74 -15.39
CA ALA A 64 -0.01 -12.05 -14.76
C ALA A 64 -0.63 -11.94 -13.35
N ALA A 65 -0.17 -10.97 -12.56
CA ALA A 65 -0.74 -10.69 -11.24
C ALA A 65 -2.20 -10.24 -11.34
N TYR A 66 -2.53 -9.36 -12.29
CA TYR A 66 -3.90 -8.90 -12.53
C TYR A 66 -4.83 -10.06 -12.92
N GLU A 67 -4.38 -10.96 -13.79
CA GLU A 67 -5.13 -12.16 -14.14
C GLU A 67 -5.39 -13.07 -12.94
N THR A 68 -4.41 -13.26 -12.06
CA THR A 68 -4.59 -14.07 -10.85
C THR A 68 -5.61 -13.45 -9.90
N LEU A 69 -5.56 -12.12 -9.74
CA LEU A 69 -6.48 -11.37 -8.88
C LEU A 69 -7.92 -11.43 -9.41
N ARG A 70 -8.12 -11.26 -10.73
CA ARG A 70 -9.45 -11.32 -11.34
C ARG A 70 -10.09 -12.70 -11.18
N GLU A 71 -9.29 -13.77 -11.34
CA GLU A 71 -9.76 -15.15 -11.21
C GLU A 71 -10.15 -15.45 -9.77
N THR A 72 -9.32 -15.01 -8.82
CA THR A 72 -9.61 -15.14 -7.40
C THR A 72 -10.91 -14.43 -7.01
N LEU A 73 -11.10 -13.19 -7.48
CA LEU A 73 -12.32 -12.43 -7.22
C LEU A 73 -13.55 -13.11 -7.83
N ALA A 74 -13.45 -13.63 -9.06
CA ALA A 74 -14.53 -14.38 -9.70
C ALA A 74 -14.86 -15.67 -8.94
N SER A 75 -13.86 -16.38 -8.42
CA SER A 75 -14.07 -17.58 -7.60
C SER A 75 -14.77 -17.29 -6.28
N ILE A 76 -14.48 -16.14 -5.66
CA ILE A 76 -15.14 -15.71 -4.42
C ILE A 76 -16.58 -15.29 -4.69
N ASP A 77 -16.84 -14.59 -5.80
CA ASP A 77 -18.19 -14.15 -6.19
C ASP A 77 -19.14 -15.34 -6.50
N GLN A 78 -18.60 -16.46 -6.98
CA GLN A 78 -19.35 -17.68 -7.30
C GLN A 78 -19.65 -18.60 -6.11
N ALA A 79 -19.03 -18.37 -4.95
CA ALA A 79 -19.14 -19.21 -3.75
C ALA A 79 -20.33 -18.82 -2.87
#